data_AF-A0A955I2I6-F1
#
_entry.id   AF-A0A955I2I6-F1
#
_cell.length_a   1.000
_cell.length_b   1.000
_cell.length_c   1.000
_cell.angle_alpha   90.00
_cell.angle_beta   90.00
_cell.angle_gamma   90.00
#
_symmetry.space_group_name_H-M   'P 1'
#
loop_
_entity.id
_entity.type
_entity.pdbx_description
1 polymer ?
#
loop_
_entity_poly.entity_id
_entity_poly.type
_entity_poly.pdbx_seq_one_letter_code
_entity_poly.pdbx_strand_id
1 'polypeptide(L)' 'MGEDDIHRALDISTTGLDVDNREILKVMPRHYVINMIDEIKNPLGMAAKNLESSTQIFT' A
#
# COMPACT_ATOMS: atom_id res chain seq x y z
N MET A 1 7.88 5.68 9.98
CA MET A 1 7.64 4.82 8.82
C MET A 1 8.97 4.37 8.27
N GLY A 2 9.32 3.11 8.51
CA GLY A 2 10.44 2.42 7.88
C GLY A 2 9.99 1.71 6.60
N GLU A 3 10.95 1.11 5.88
CA GLU A 3 10.65 0.32 4.67
C GLU A 3 9.70 -0.84 4.97
N ASP A 4 9.88 -1.51 6.11
CA ASP A 4 9.01 -2.62 6.53
C ASP A 4 7.56 -2.20 6.74
N ASP A 5 7.31 -0.97 7.20
CA ASP A 5 5.96 -0.43 7.33
C ASP A 5 5.31 -0.28 5.96
N ILE A 6 6.09 0.17 4.97
CA ILE A 6 5.64 0.38 3.59
C ILE A 6 5.35 -0.97 2.92
N HIS A 7 6.27 -1.94 3.04
CA HIS A 7 6.07 -3.28 2.49
C HIS A 7 4.83 -3.94 3.07
N ARG A 8 4.67 -3.90 4.40
CA ARG A 8 3.48 -4.43 5.06
C ARG A 8 2.19 -3.75 4.61
N ALA A 9 2.19 -2.43 4.41
CA ALA A 9 1.02 -1.72 3.90
C ALA A 9 0.65 -2.14 2.47
N LEU A 10 1.65 -2.51 1.64
CA LEU A 10 1.42 -3.06 0.30
C LEU A 10 0.91 -4.50 0.36
N ASP A 11 1.46 -5.33 1.24
CA ASP A 11 1.03 -6.74 1.40
C ASP A 11 -0.43 -6.82 1.83
N ILE A 12 -0.82 -6.00 2.82
CA ILE A 12 -2.20 -5.91 3.29
C ILE A 12 -3.14 -5.48 2.15
N SER A 13 -2.68 -4.65 1.20
CA SER A 13 -3.51 -4.21 0.08
C SER A 13 -3.96 -5.35 -0.85
N THR A 14 -3.30 -6.51 -0.78
CA THR A 14 -3.69 -7.71 -1.52
C THR A 14 -4.50 -8.71 -0.70
N THR A 15 -4.56 -8.52 0.62
CA THR A 15 -5.19 -9.46 1.53
C THR A 15 -6.70 -9.44 1.35
N GLY A 16 -7.30 -10.62 1.12
CA GLY A 16 -8.75 -10.76 0.95
C GLY A 16 -9.26 -10.44 -0.46
N LEU A 17 -8.37 -10.23 -1.43
CA LEU A 17 -8.77 -10.19 -2.84
C LEU A 17 -9.08 -11.59 -3.34
N ASP A 18 -10.31 -11.76 -3.82
CA ASP A 18 -10.71 -12.97 -4.52
C ASP A 18 -10.33 -12.83 -6.00
N VAL A 19 -9.22 -13.47 -6.37
CA VAL A 19 -8.68 -13.47 -7.73
C VAL A 19 -9.07 -14.79 -8.42
N ASP A 20 -10.37 -14.99 -8.65
CA ASP A 20 -10.93 -16.17 -9.30
C ASP A 20 -10.16 -16.54 -10.59
N ASN A 21 -9.37 -17.62 -10.54
CA ASN A 21 -8.49 -18.10 -11.62
C ASN A 21 -7.54 -17.04 -12.21
N ARG A 22 -7.17 -16.02 -11.45
CA ARG A 22 -6.20 -14.98 -11.84
C ARG A 22 -5.02 -14.96 -10.86
N GLU A 23 -3.86 -14.54 -11.33
CA GLU A 23 -2.65 -14.43 -10.53
C GLU A 23 -2.26 -12.96 -10.40
N ILE A 24 -1.92 -12.50 -9.19
CA ILE A 24 -1.41 -11.14 -9.01
C ILE A 24 -0.04 -11.03 -9.66
N LEU A 25 0.02 -10.34 -10.80
CA LEU A 25 1.26 -10.08 -11.53
C LEU A 25 2.07 -8.96 -10.89
N LYS A 26 1.40 -7.93 -10.37
CA LYS A 26 2.06 -6.74 -9.82
C LYS A 26 1.14 -5.92 -8.92
N VAL A 27 1.72 -5.35 -7.86
CA VAL A 27 1.09 -4.37 -6.98
C VAL A 27 1.92 -3.09 -7.02
N MET A 28 1.31 -1.96 -7.37
CA MET A 28 1.99 -0.68 -7.48
C MET A 28 1.29 0.39 -6.63
N PRO A 29 1.99 1.05 -5.68
CA PRO A 29 1.41 2.19 -4.96
C PRO A 29 1.19 3.38 -5.90
N ARG A 30 0.00 3.97 -5.84
CA ARG A 30 -0.32 5.26 -6.50
C ARG A 30 0.00 6.44 -5.58
N HIS A 31 -0.35 6.31 -4.32
CA HIS A 31 -0.06 7.23 -3.23
C HIS A 31 -0.30 6.53 -1.88
N TYR A 32 0.09 7.20 -0.81
CA TYR A 32 -0.14 6.79 0.57
C TYR A 32 -1.00 7.83 1.28
N VAL A 33 -1.74 7.37 2.27
CA VAL A 33 -2.47 8.23 3.21
C VAL A 33 -1.82 8.10 4.57
N ILE A 34 -1.47 9.23 5.19
CA ILE A 34 -0.88 9.28 6.51
C ILE A 34 -1.66 10.26 7.38
N ASN A 35 -2.22 9.78 8.49
CA ASN A 35 -3.00 10.61 9.42
C ASN A 35 -4.05 11.50 8.71
N MET A 36 -4.78 10.92 7.73
CA MET A 36 -5.77 11.61 6.88
C MET A 36 -5.20 12.59 5.84
N ILE A 37 -3.88 12.72 5.74
CA ILE A 37 -3.21 13.46 4.65
C ILE A 37 -3.02 12.49 3.48
N ASP A 38 -3.67 12.80 2.38
CA ASP A 38 -3.66 12.01 1.15
C ASP A 38 -2.56 12.48 0.17
N GLU A 39 -2.41 11.77 -0.94
CA GLU A 39 -1.51 12.02 -2.07
C GLU A 39 -0.01 12.00 -1.73
N ILE A 40 0.36 11.40 -0.60
CA ILE A 40 1.77 11.27 -0.21
C ILE A 40 2.45 10.28 -1.16
N LYS A 41 3.49 10.74 -1.86
CA LYS A 41 4.24 9.91 -2.82
C LYS A 41 5.26 8.99 -2.14
N ASN A 42 5.90 9.47 -1.08
CA ASN A 42 6.89 8.71 -0.33
C ASN A 42 6.69 8.91 1.18
N PRO A 43 6.21 7.90 1.92
CA PRO A 43 6.00 7.98 3.35
C PRO A 43 7.28 7.68 4.15
N LEU A 44 8.38 7.27 3.50
CA LEU A 44 9.60 6.85 4.17
C LEU A 44 10.17 7.98 5.04
N GLY A 45 10.48 7.66 6.30
CA GLY A 45 11.01 8.62 7.27
C GLY A 45 9.95 9.53 7.89
N MET A 46 8.68 9.48 7.46
CA MET A 46 7.60 10.21 8.12
C MET A 46 7.25 9.58 9.47
N ALA A 47 6.95 10.43 10.46
CA ALA A 47 6.46 9.99 11.77
C ALA A 47 4.93 10.04 11.78
N ALA A 48 4.29 8.88 11.93
CA ALA A 48 2.84 8.78 11.98
C ALA A 48 2.37 7.52 12.71
N LYS A 49 1.08 7.49 13.05
CA LYS A 49 0.45 6.35 13.72
C LYS A 49 -0.20 5.40 12.71
N ASN A 50 -0.74 5.96 11.62
CA ASN A 50 -1.44 5.20 10.59
C ASN A 50 -0.76 5.41 9.24
N LEU A 51 -0.65 4.32 8.48
CA LEU A 51 -0.17 4.29 7.11
C LEU A 51 -1.12 3.42 6.29
N GLU A 52 -1.69 4.00 5.24
CA GLU A 52 -2.53 3.30 4.28
C GLU A 52 -1.89 3.42 2.88
N SER A 53 -2.03 2.38 2.07
CA SER A 53 -1.55 2.37 0.69
C SER A 53 -2.73 2.32 -0.27
N SER A 54 -2.76 3.24 -1.23
CA SER A 54 -3.67 3.19 -2.36
C SER A 54 -2.93 2.53 -3.52
N THR A 55 -3.29 1.28 -3.83
CA THR A 55 -2.55 0.47 -4.79
C THR A 55 -3.34 0.23 -6.07
N GLN A 56 -2.60 0.09 -7.16
CA GLN A 56 -3.10 -0.49 -8.39
C GLN A 56 -2.58 -1.92 -8.49
N ILE A 57 -3.51 -2.85 -8.67
CA ILE A 57 -3.22 -4.28 -8.73
C ILE A 57 -3.45 -4.74 -10.16
N PHE A 58 -2.48 -5.50 -10.67
CA PHE A 58 -2.49 -6.12 -11.98
C PHE A 58 -2.64 -7.63 -11.75
N THR A 59 -3.69 -8.21 -12.32
CA THR A 59 -4.11 -9.61 -12.16
C THR A 59 -4.37 -10.27 -13.50
#